data_AF-A0A935HQ18-F1
#
_entry.id   AF-A0A935HQ18-F1
#
_cell.length_a   1.000
_cell.length_b   1.000
_cell.length_c   1.000
_cell.angle_alpha   90.00
_cell.angle_beta   90.00
_cell.angle_gamma   90.00
#
_symmetry.space_group_name_H-M   'P 1'
#
loop_
_entity.id
_entity.type
_entity.pdbx_description
1 polymer ?
#
loop_
_entity_poly.entity_id
_entity_poly.type
_entity_poly.pdbx_seq_one_letter_code
_entity_poly.pdbx_strand_id
1 'polypeptide(L)'
;MLQKSIQQEIGDQVANCRFDAKSIKSLKENGNYYDEGMDKNTYKALNVEVYPEIVFTLKNISNVKTVGNTSNLTVQGNLTVAGKTKTLSFPGKAIVNGNNITFTCSTKFKMTLFDIQPPTALFGTIKTGDEITLDINSTFTKL
;
A
#
# COMPACT_ATOMS: atom_id res chain seq x y z
N MET A 1 6.49 -41.27 5.14
CA MET A 1 5.88 -39.92 5.01
C MET A 1 6.53 -39.01 6.03
N LEU A 2 7.21 -37.96 5.59
CA LEU A 2 7.70 -36.85 6.42
C LEU A 2 7.85 -35.65 5.47
N GLN A 3 6.79 -34.85 5.33
CA GLN A 3 6.89 -33.54 4.69
C GLN A 3 7.38 -32.57 5.75
N LYS A 4 8.68 -32.23 5.71
CA LYS A 4 9.20 -31.09 6.47
C LYS A 4 8.76 -29.81 5.76
N SER A 5 7.70 -29.18 6.24
CA SER A 5 7.37 -27.81 5.85
C SER A 5 8.40 -26.87 6.47
N ILE A 6 9.25 -26.27 5.65
CA ILE A 6 10.09 -25.14 6.08
C ILE A 6 9.14 -23.93 6.14
N GLN A 7 8.55 -23.70 7.31
CA GLN A 7 8.04 -22.37 7.62
C GLN A 7 9.28 -21.56 8.00
N GLN A 8 9.77 -20.73 7.09
CA GLN A 8 10.77 -19.74 7.46
C GLN A 8 10.09 -18.77 8.41
N GLU A 9 10.48 -18.80 9.68
CA GLU A 9 10.19 -17.72 10.62
C GLU A 9 10.73 -16.44 9.97
N ILE A 10 9.82 -15.60 9.48
CA ILE A 10 10.14 -14.20 9.20
C ILE A 10 10.48 -13.64 10.58
N GLY A 11 11.77 -13.54 10.89
CA GLY A 11 12.22 -12.99 12.16
C GLY A 11 11.51 -11.68 12.44
N ASP A 12 11.18 -11.45 13.71
CA ASP A 12 10.27 -10.45 14.30
C ASP A 12 10.50 -8.96 13.96
N GLN A 13 11.17 -8.62 12.87
CA GLN A 13 11.12 -7.29 12.29
C GLN A 13 9.81 -7.16 11.51
N VAL A 14 8.76 -6.74 12.22
CA VAL A 14 7.54 -6.22 11.62
C VAL A 14 7.94 -5.08 10.67
N ALA A 15 7.94 -5.37 9.37
CA ALA A 15 8.24 -4.39 8.35
C ALA A 15 7.11 -3.35 8.32
N ASN A 16 7.44 -2.13 8.76
CA ASN A 16 6.55 -0.98 8.67
C ASN A 16 6.98 -0.11 7.50
N CYS A 17 6.10 0.08 6.53
CA CYS A 17 6.24 1.09 5.51
C CYS A 17 5.42 2.31 5.92
N ARG A 18 6.08 3.46 6.06
CA ARG A 18 5.45 4.74 6.37
C ARG A 18 5.53 5.62 5.12
N PHE A 19 4.40 6.18 4.75
CA PHE A 19 4.26 7.08 3.62
C PHE A 19 3.75 8.42 4.13
N ASP A 20 4.37 9.52 3.69
CA ASP A 20 3.82 10.86 3.94
C ASP A 20 2.46 10.96 3.24
N ALA A 21 1.40 11.25 3.99
CA ALA A 21 0.06 11.39 3.44
C ALA A 21 -0.04 12.53 2.41
N LYS A 22 0.82 13.55 2.48
CA LYS A 22 0.93 14.64 1.50
C LYS A 22 1.61 14.21 0.18
N SER A 23 2.15 12.99 0.10
CA SER A 23 2.65 12.42 -1.16
C SER A 23 1.54 11.96 -2.10
N ILE A 24 0.28 11.84 -1.61
CA ILE A 24 -0.86 11.44 -2.44
C ILE A 24 -1.13 12.50 -3.51
N LYS A 25 -1.32 12.01 -4.74
CA LYS A 25 -1.69 12.79 -5.92
C LYS A 25 -3.04 12.35 -6.47
N SER A 26 -3.90 13.32 -6.76
CA SER A 26 -5.25 13.08 -7.25
C SER A 26 -5.24 12.86 -8.76
N LEU A 27 -5.75 11.72 -9.23
CA LEU A 27 -5.81 11.34 -10.64
C LEU A 27 -7.23 11.45 -11.21
N LYS A 28 -7.33 11.93 -12.44
CA LYS A 28 -8.52 11.87 -13.30
C LYS A 28 -8.70 10.45 -13.84
N GLU A 29 -9.91 10.14 -14.30
CA GLU A 29 -10.21 8.83 -14.92
C GLU A 29 -9.29 8.48 -16.11
N ASN A 30 -8.79 9.49 -16.82
CA ASN A 30 -7.87 9.32 -17.94
C ASN A 30 -6.38 9.19 -17.53
N GLY A 31 -6.08 9.06 -16.24
CA GLY A 31 -4.72 8.91 -15.70
C GLY A 31 -3.90 10.19 -15.58
N ASN A 32 -4.44 11.35 -15.99
CA ASN A 32 -3.78 12.63 -15.77
C ASN A 32 -4.04 13.15 -14.35
N TYR A 33 -3.13 13.97 -13.82
CA TYR A 33 -3.32 14.61 -12.51
C TYR A 33 -4.41 15.70 -12.54
N TYR A 34 -5.11 15.86 -11.42
CA TYR A 34 -5.83 17.10 -11.10
C TYR A 34 -4.85 18.22 -10.69
N ASP A 35 -5.36 19.42 -10.47
CA ASP A 35 -4.58 20.51 -9.91
C ASP A 35 -4.31 20.32 -8.40
N GLU A 36 -3.45 21.19 -7.86
CA GLU A 36 -3.12 21.22 -6.43
C GLU A 36 -4.33 21.50 -5.51
N GLY A 37 -5.41 22.07 -6.04
CA GLY A 37 -6.64 22.32 -5.30
C GLY A 37 -7.32 21.01 -4.92
N MET A 38 -7.31 20.02 -5.83
CA MET A 38 -7.85 18.70 -5.52
C MET A 38 -7.01 17.94 -4.51
N ASP A 39 -5.67 18.01 -4.63
CA ASP A 39 -4.75 17.43 -3.65
C ASP A 39 -5.04 17.99 -2.23
N LYS A 40 -5.24 19.31 -2.11
CA LYS A 40 -5.62 19.96 -0.83
C LYS A 40 -6.95 19.43 -0.28
N ASN A 41 -7.94 19.14 -1.13
CA ASN A 41 -9.21 18.54 -0.68
C ASN A 41 -9.02 17.10 -0.20
N THR A 42 -8.18 16.32 -0.88
CA THR A 42 -7.78 14.97 -0.45
C THR A 42 -7.09 15.03 0.92
N TYR A 43 -6.16 15.96 1.13
CA TYR A 43 -5.48 16.13 2.42
C TYR A 43 -6.44 16.48 3.56
N LYS A 44 -7.45 17.31 3.29
CA LYS A 44 -8.52 17.60 4.26
C LYS A 44 -9.37 16.37 4.57
N ALA A 45 -9.76 15.59 3.56
CA ALA A 45 -10.54 14.37 3.74
C ALA A 45 -9.79 13.31 4.58
N LEU A 46 -8.46 13.26 4.46
CA LEU A 46 -7.59 12.38 5.23
C LEU A 46 -7.15 12.95 6.59
N ASN A 47 -7.50 14.20 6.90
CA ASN A 47 -7.09 14.93 8.10
C ASN A 47 -5.56 14.82 8.35
N VAL A 48 -4.76 15.12 7.33
CA VAL A 48 -3.29 14.89 7.35
C VAL A 48 -2.54 15.71 8.39
N GLU A 49 -3.13 16.79 8.90
CA GLU A 49 -2.53 17.58 9.99
C GLU A 49 -2.55 16.80 11.33
N VAL A 50 -3.54 15.92 11.51
CA VAL A 50 -3.63 15.01 12.68
C VAL A 50 -3.00 13.65 12.36
N TYR A 51 -3.14 13.18 11.12
CA TYR A 51 -2.63 11.88 10.65
C TYR A 51 -1.66 12.07 9.47
N PRO A 52 -0.41 12.51 9.74
CA PRO A 52 0.54 12.86 8.68
C PRO A 52 1.06 11.65 7.90
N GLU A 53 0.85 10.43 8.41
CA GLU A 53 1.38 9.21 7.82
C GLU A 53 0.27 8.22 7.45
N ILE A 54 0.47 7.55 6.31
CA ILE A 54 -0.16 6.28 5.99
C ILE A 54 0.83 5.19 6.36
N VAL A 55 0.36 4.19 7.12
CA VAL A 55 1.23 3.14 7.66
C VAL A 55 0.75 1.78 7.19
N PHE A 56 1.62 1.05 6.49
CA PHE A 56 1.42 -0.36 6.20
C PHE A 56 2.31 -1.21 7.10
N THR A 57 1.71 -2.15 7.81
CA THR A 57 2.38 -3.07 8.71
C THR A 57 2.20 -4.49 8.20
N LEU A 58 3.30 -5.14 7.79
CA LEU A 58 3.27 -6.53 7.33
C LEU A 58 2.79 -7.45 8.46
N LYS A 59 1.86 -8.36 8.14
CA LYS A 59 1.36 -9.37 9.08
C LYS A 59 1.75 -10.78 8.67
N ASN A 60 1.64 -11.11 7.39
CA ASN A 60 1.91 -12.45 6.89
C ASN A 60 2.29 -12.43 5.41
N ILE A 61 3.10 -13.41 5.01
CA ILE A 61 3.39 -13.74 3.62
C ILE A 61 2.94 -15.18 3.38
N SER A 62 2.18 -15.40 2.30
CA SER A 62 1.69 -16.72 1.94
C SER A 62 1.72 -16.95 0.43
N ASN A 63 1.35 -18.15 -0.02
CA ASN A 63 1.25 -18.51 -1.44
C ASN A 63 2.52 -18.23 -2.27
N VAL A 64 3.69 -18.41 -1.66
CA VAL A 64 4.97 -18.14 -2.31
C VAL A 64 5.23 -19.14 -3.42
N LYS A 65 5.42 -18.64 -4.65
CA LYS A 65 5.79 -19.41 -5.84
C LYS A 65 7.02 -18.79 -6.48
N THR A 66 8.13 -19.53 -6.44
CA THR A 66 9.43 -19.06 -6.94
C THR A 66 9.78 -19.72 -8.27
N VAL A 67 10.18 -18.91 -9.25
CA VAL A 67 10.74 -19.34 -10.53
C VAL A 67 12.04 -18.57 -10.77
N GLY A 68 13.16 -19.29 -10.82
CA GLY A 68 14.48 -18.67 -10.86
C GLY A 68 14.72 -17.77 -9.64
N ASN A 69 15.00 -16.50 -9.88
CA ASN A 69 15.21 -15.51 -8.83
C ASN A 69 13.96 -14.68 -8.46
N THR A 70 12.82 -15.00 -9.06
CA THR A 70 11.57 -14.25 -8.90
C THR A 70 10.58 -15.06 -8.07
N SER A 71 10.02 -14.45 -7.04
CA SER A 71 8.96 -15.02 -6.22
C SER A 71 7.69 -14.21 -6.35
N ASN A 72 6.58 -14.85 -6.72
CA ASN A 72 5.24 -14.29 -6.59
C ASN A 72 4.66 -14.77 -5.27
N LEU A 73 4.01 -13.88 -4.53
CA LEU A 73 3.52 -14.15 -3.18
C LEU A 73 2.23 -13.39 -2.90
N THR A 74 1.53 -13.78 -1.84
CA THR A 74 0.44 -12.99 -1.25
C THR A 74 0.96 -12.29 0.00
N VAL A 75 0.76 -10.98 0.06
CA VAL A 75 1.09 -10.14 1.20
C VAL A 75 -0.20 -9.86 1.96
N GLN A 76 -0.20 -10.08 3.26
CA GLN A 76 -1.26 -9.63 4.15
C GLN A 76 -0.68 -8.66 5.17
N GLY A 77 -1.35 -7.53 5.40
CA GLY A 77 -0.92 -6.55 6.38
C GLY A 77 -2.03 -5.61 6.80
N ASN A 78 -1.75 -4.84 7.84
CA ASN A 78 -2.63 -3.78 8.32
C ASN A 78 -2.25 -2.47 7.64
N LEU A 79 -3.20 -1.89 6.90
CA LEU A 79 -3.05 -0.54 6.36
C LEU A 79 -3.81 0.43 7.27
N THR A 80 -3.15 1.50 7.69
CA THR A 80 -3.73 2.57 8.49
C THR A 80 -3.76 3.86 7.68
N VAL A 81 -4.95 4.42 7.52
CA VAL A 81 -5.22 5.66 6.77
C VAL A 81 -6.11 6.55 7.63
N ALA A 82 -5.73 7.82 7.84
CA ALA A 82 -6.49 8.78 8.65
C ALA A 82 -6.91 8.22 10.03
N GLY A 83 -6.00 7.51 10.70
CA GLY A 83 -6.22 6.90 12.01
C GLY A 83 -7.06 5.61 12.01
N LYS A 84 -7.53 5.14 10.85
CA LYS A 84 -8.35 3.93 10.73
C LYS A 84 -7.56 2.79 10.12
N THR A 85 -7.63 1.62 10.72
CA THR A 85 -6.86 0.44 10.30
C THR A 85 -7.76 -0.62 9.66
N LYS A 86 -7.34 -1.16 8.52
CA LYS A 86 -7.98 -2.29 7.84
C LYS A 86 -6.92 -3.30 7.43
N THR A 87 -7.22 -4.59 7.59
CA THR A 87 -6.35 -5.67 7.10
C THR A 87 -6.64 -5.88 5.62
N LEU A 88 -5.60 -5.77 4.79
CA LEU A 88 -5.65 -6.00 3.34
C LEU A 88 -4.78 -7.19 2.97
N SER A 89 -5.15 -7.85 1.87
CA SER A 89 -4.39 -8.94 1.27
C SER A 89 -4.27 -8.69 -0.23
N PHE A 90 -3.05 -8.72 -0.77
CA PHE A 90 -2.78 -8.38 -2.16
C PHE A 90 -1.56 -9.14 -2.71
N PRO A 91 -1.47 -9.32 -4.04
CA PRO A 91 -0.32 -9.95 -4.66
C PRO A 91 0.93 -9.07 -4.54
N GLY A 92 2.08 -9.70 -4.31
CA GLY A 92 3.39 -9.07 -4.33
C GLY A 92 4.38 -9.88 -5.15
N LYS A 93 5.47 -9.22 -5.54
CA LYS A 93 6.58 -9.81 -6.27
C LYS A 93 7.89 -9.47 -5.57
N ALA A 94 8.75 -10.46 -5.37
CA ALA A 94 10.10 -10.28 -4.88
C ALA A 94 11.10 -10.80 -5.92
N ILE A 95 12.16 -10.06 -6.18
CA ILE A 95 13.27 -10.46 -7.06
C ILE A 95 14.55 -10.42 -6.24
N VAL A 96 15.25 -11.55 -6.17
CA VAL A 96 16.52 -11.68 -5.46
C VAL A 96 17.67 -11.54 -6.44
N ASN A 97 18.57 -10.60 -6.21
CA ASN A 97 19.75 -10.35 -7.02
C ASN A 97 20.98 -10.27 -6.12
N GLY A 98 21.64 -11.40 -5.90
CA GLY A 98 22.72 -11.51 -4.93
C GLY A 98 22.21 -11.22 -3.51
N ASN A 99 22.75 -10.17 -2.89
CA ASN A 99 22.32 -9.72 -1.56
C ASN A 99 21.13 -8.75 -1.59
N ASN A 100 20.69 -8.31 -2.77
CA ASN A 100 19.58 -7.37 -2.90
C ASN A 100 18.26 -8.08 -3.15
N ILE A 101 17.21 -7.65 -2.48
CA ILE A 101 15.84 -8.09 -2.68
C ILE A 101 15.02 -6.89 -3.10
N THR A 102 14.56 -6.88 -4.35
CA THR A 102 13.59 -5.89 -4.82
C THR A 102 12.19 -6.45 -4.59
N PHE A 103 11.41 -5.75 -3.79
CA PHE A 103 10.01 -6.06 -3.52
C PHE A 103 9.11 -5.04 -4.22
N THR A 104 8.16 -5.53 -5.00
CA THR A 104 7.12 -4.71 -5.63
C THR A 104 5.73 -5.20 -5.29
N CYS A 105 4.84 -4.26 -5.06
CA CYS A 105 3.42 -4.50 -4.83
C CYS A 105 2.62 -3.32 -5.37
N SER A 106 1.48 -3.61 -5.99
CA SER A 106 0.47 -2.60 -6.34
C SER A 106 -0.88 -3.12 -5.86
N THR A 107 -1.57 -2.31 -5.06
CA THR A 107 -2.91 -2.65 -4.58
C THR A 107 -3.84 -1.46 -4.66
N LYS A 108 -5.12 -1.74 -4.91
CA LYS A 108 -6.18 -0.75 -5.03
C LYS A 108 -7.17 -0.96 -3.90
N PHE A 109 -7.58 0.12 -3.27
CA PHE A 109 -8.62 0.11 -2.24
C PHE A 109 -9.46 1.37 -2.31
N LYS A 110 -10.67 1.31 -1.77
CA LYS A 110 -11.57 2.46 -1.73
C LYS A 110 -11.33 3.32 -0.49
N MET A 111 -11.45 4.63 -0.59
CA MET A 111 -11.47 5.52 0.58
C MET A 111 -12.60 5.13 1.54
N THR A 112 -13.75 4.76 0.98
CA THR A 112 -14.92 4.30 1.74
C THR A 112 -14.67 3.03 2.56
N LEU A 113 -13.65 2.22 2.24
CA LEU A 113 -13.24 1.08 3.08
C LEU A 113 -12.78 1.51 4.48
N PHE A 114 -12.26 2.74 4.57
CA PHE A 114 -11.85 3.40 5.79
C PHE A 114 -12.92 4.39 6.27
N ASP A 115 -14.17 4.30 5.80
CA ASP A 115 -15.23 5.29 6.03
C ASP A 115 -14.75 6.74 5.84
N ILE A 116 -13.92 6.94 4.82
CA ILE A 116 -13.49 8.25 4.35
C ILE A 116 -14.30 8.52 3.08
N GLN A 117 -15.00 9.65 3.06
CA GLN A 117 -15.74 10.05 1.86
C GLN A 117 -14.77 10.64 0.83
N PRO A 118 -14.87 10.24 -0.45
CA PRO A 118 -14.05 10.84 -1.50
C PRO A 118 -14.23 12.36 -1.53
N PRO A 119 -13.15 13.14 -1.69
CA PRO A 119 -13.24 14.59 -1.77
C PRO A 119 -14.07 15.03 -2.98
N THR A 120 -14.84 16.10 -2.78
CA THR A 120 -15.69 16.70 -3.81
C THR A 120 -15.26 18.13 -4.09
N ALA A 121 -15.31 18.55 -5.34
CA ALA A 121 -15.14 19.94 -5.80
C ALA A 121 -16.44 20.48 -6.41
N LEU A 122 -16.52 21.81 -6.55
CA LEU A 122 -17.63 22.55 -7.18
C LEU A 122 -19.01 22.19 -6.60
N PHE A 123 -19.29 22.61 -5.35
CA PHE A 123 -20.56 22.36 -4.65
C PHE A 123 -21.05 20.89 -4.65
N GLY A 124 -20.13 19.93 -4.76
CA GLY A 124 -20.44 18.49 -4.77
C GLY A 124 -20.66 17.87 -6.15
N THR A 125 -20.55 18.65 -7.23
CA THR A 125 -20.80 18.17 -8.60
C THR A 125 -19.62 17.36 -9.17
N ILE A 126 -18.39 17.62 -8.71
CA ILE A 126 -17.19 16.90 -9.18
C ILE A 126 -16.65 16.06 -8.04
N LYS A 127 -16.50 14.76 -8.23
CA LYS A 127 -15.90 13.84 -7.25
C LYS A 127 -14.58 13.30 -7.79
N THR A 128 -13.59 13.12 -6.93
CA THR A 128 -12.46 12.27 -7.30
C THR A 128 -12.92 10.82 -7.39
N GLY A 129 -12.09 9.97 -8.01
CA GLY A 129 -12.23 8.54 -7.82
C GLY A 129 -12.22 8.18 -6.33
N ASP A 130 -13.05 7.20 -5.95
CA ASP A 130 -13.04 6.58 -4.61
C ASP A 130 -11.84 5.64 -4.44
N GLU A 131 -11.17 5.27 -5.53
CA GLU A 131 -10.04 4.34 -5.51
C GLU A 131 -8.71 5.05 -5.25
N ILE A 132 -7.95 4.52 -4.28
CA ILE A 132 -6.54 4.82 -4.05
C ILE A 132 -5.72 3.63 -4.53
N THR A 133 -4.65 3.90 -5.27
CA THR A 133 -3.61 2.90 -5.59
C THR A 133 -2.43 3.10 -4.65
N LEU A 134 -2.01 2.04 -3.97
CA LEU A 134 -0.79 1.98 -3.18
C LEU A 134 0.24 1.15 -3.95
N ASP A 135 1.27 1.84 -4.42
CA ASP A 135 2.43 1.23 -5.06
C ASP A 135 3.60 1.21 -4.08
N ILE A 136 4.13 0.01 -3.83
CA ILE A 136 5.33 -0.21 -3.02
C ILE A 136 6.40 -0.73 -3.96
N ASN A 137 7.53 -0.03 -4.03
CA ASN A 137 8.75 -0.48 -4.69
C ASN A 137 9.91 -0.24 -3.73
N SER A 138 10.47 -1.31 -3.18
CA SER A 138 11.50 -1.22 -2.14
C SER A 138 12.64 -2.19 -2.45
N THR A 139 13.86 -1.77 -2.17
CA THR A 139 15.03 -2.65 -2.25
C THR A 139 15.60 -2.82 -0.85
N PHE A 140 15.76 -4.07 -0.44
CA PHE A 140 16.38 -4.46 0.81
C PHE A 140 17.74 -5.10 0.51
N THR A 141 18.78 -4.69 1.22
CA THR A 141 20.10 -5.32 1.11
C THR A 141 20.31 -6.20 2.34
N LYS A 142 20.56 -7.49 2.12
CA LYS A 142 20.97 -8.41 3.17
C LYS A 142 22.34 -7.97 3.69
N LEU A 143 22.38 -7.66 4.98
CA LEU A 143 23.62 -7.38 5.74
C LEU A 143 24.52 -8.62 5.78
#